data_AF-X0XK83-F1
#
_entry.id   AF-X0XK83-F1
#
_cell.length_a   1.000
_cell.length_b   1.000
_cell.length_c   1.000
_cell.angle_alpha   90.00
_cell.angle_beta   90.00
_cell.angle_gamma   90.00
#
_symmetry.space_group_name_H-M   'P 1'
#
loop_
_entity.id
_entity.type
_entity.pdbx_description
1 polymer ?
#
loop_
_entity_poly.entity_id
_entity_poly.type
_entity_poly.pdbx_seq_one_letter_code
_entity_poly.pdbx_strand_id
1 'polypeptide(L)'
;EGIGFVEDPTGPLSLWFPLVMGQHPPSGREYVICVDISAGSGASNSALSIGDRKTREKVAEFVDPNTSPEEFAMLAYALGHWLKGDHPLKQAMIRWEDNGPPGAIFRKALLKLGYANIYYRVMNPDEPVSRQSRKPGWWSSPKTKAQLLGHLRQCMRDGSFVNPSEPAIRECAYYCNTKAGSIEHSRSIGAEDPSGAKDSHGDIVIADMQLCEELLGKRGTDRHLPDQEDE
;
A
#
# COMPACT_ATOMS: atom_id res chain seq x y z
N GLU A 1 -7.11 -28.29 14.19
CA GLU A 1 -5.96 -27.41 13.95
C GLU A 1 -6.41 -25.97 14.14
N GLY A 2 -5.57 -25.12 14.74
CA GLY A 2 -5.94 -23.72 15.00
C GLY A 2 -5.98 -22.90 13.71
N ILE A 3 -6.88 -21.92 13.66
CA ILE A 3 -6.89 -20.91 12.59
C ILE A 3 -5.66 -20.01 12.81
N GLY A 4 -4.73 -19.98 11.85
CA GLY A 4 -3.49 -19.21 11.95
C GLY A 4 -2.73 -19.16 10.63
N PHE A 5 -1.63 -18.38 10.60
CA PHE A 5 -0.73 -18.38 9.45
C PHE A 5 -0.03 -19.73 9.32
N VAL A 6 0.13 -20.17 8.08
CA VAL A 6 0.90 -21.35 7.71
C VAL A 6 2.12 -20.87 6.96
N GLU A 7 3.31 -21.28 7.42
CA GLU A 7 4.54 -21.01 6.68
C GLU A 7 4.51 -21.81 5.38
N ASP A 8 4.52 -21.08 4.26
CA ASP A 8 4.57 -21.63 2.92
C ASP A 8 5.60 -20.83 2.11
N PRO A 9 6.68 -21.46 1.60
CA PRO A 9 7.68 -20.79 0.77
C PRO A 9 7.12 -20.16 -0.52
N THR A 10 5.92 -20.57 -0.92
CA THR A 10 5.21 -20.10 -2.12
C THR A 10 3.98 -19.26 -1.79
N GLY A 11 3.76 -18.97 -0.50
CA GLY A 11 2.63 -18.18 -0.04
C GLY A 11 2.68 -16.73 -0.58
N PRO A 12 1.52 -16.12 -0.90
CA PRO A 12 1.47 -14.77 -1.45
C PRO A 12 1.79 -13.67 -0.43
N LEU A 13 1.85 -14.02 0.88
CA LEU A 13 2.15 -13.10 1.97
C LEU A 13 3.57 -13.32 2.48
N SER A 14 4.42 -12.29 2.36
CA SER A 14 5.74 -12.26 2.99
C SER A 14 5.75 -11.37 4.22
N LEU A 15 6.41 -11.82 5.30
CA LEU A 15 6.55 -11.09 6.57
C LEU A 15 8.03 -10.93 6.93
N TRP A 16 8.45 -9.72 7.30
CA TRP A 16 9.83 -9.41 7.73
C TRP A 16 9.89 -8.91 9.18
N PHE A 17 9.00 -9.40 10.03
CA PHE A 17 9.01 -9.14 11.47
C PHE A 17 8.67 -10.42 12.24
N PRO A 18 9.14 -10.54 13.50
CA PRO A 18 8.82 -11.70 14.32
C PRO A 18 7.36 -11.68 14.80
N LEU A 19 6.69 -12.83 14.72
CA LEU A 19 5.36 -13.02 15.30
C LEU A 19 5.45 -13.30 16.81
N VAL A 20 4.72 -12.52 17.60
CA VAL A 20 4.52 -12.75 19.03
C VAL A 20 3.66 -14.00 19.21
N MET A 21 4.20 -14.98 19.94
CA MET A 21 3.59 -16.31 20.14
C MET A 21 3.21 -17.02 18.82
N GLY A 22 3.92 -16.70 17.72
CA GLY A 22 3.66 -17.28 16.40
C GLY A 22 2.36 -16.82 15.71
N GLN A 23 1.63 -15.84 16.28
CA GLN A 23 0.30 -15.47 15.78
C GLN A 23 0.07 -13.96 15.62
N HIS A 24 0.74 -13.13 16.42
CA HIS A 24 0.43 -11.71 16.50
C HIS A 24 1.58 -10.83 16.03
N PRO A 25 1.30 -9.67 15.41
CA PRO A 25 2.32 -8.66 15.18
C PRO A 25 2.86 -8.11 16.52
N PRO A 26 4.07 -7.52 16.53
CA PRO A 26 4.62 -6.82 17.68
C PRO A 26 3.63 -5.80 18.26
N SER A 27 3.49 -5.79 19.59
CA SER A 27 2.61 -4.85 20.29
C SER A 27 3.13 -3.42 20.27
N GLY A 28 2.24 -2.46 20.52
CA GLY A 28 2.58 -1.03 20.59
C GLY A 28 3.10 -0.44 19.27
N ARG A 29 2.75 -1.06 18.13
CA ARG A 29 3.09 -0.59 16.78
C ARG A 29 1.89 0.07 16.11
N GLU A 30 2.18 0.91 15.12
CA GLU A 30 1.16 1.49 14.24
C GLU A 30 1.53 1.17 12.81
N TYR A 31 0.65 0.45 12.12
CA TYR A 31 0.91 -0.01 10.76
C TYR A 31 0.12 0.79 9.72
N VAL A 32 0.65 0.78 8.52
CA VAL A 32 0.01 1.31 7.31
C VAL A 32 -0.02 0.19 6.29
N ILE A 33 -1.15 0.07 5.60
CA ILE A 33 -1.34 -0.78 4.44
C ILE A 33 -1.50 0.15 3.23
N CYS A 34 -0.64 0.00 2.23
CA CYS A 34 -0.75 0.69 0.95
C CYS A 34 -1.03 -0.30 -0.16
N VAL A 35 -1.98 0.02 -1.04
CA VAL A 35 -2.56 -0.94 -1.97
C VAL A 35 -2.54 -0.40 -3.41
N ASP A 36 -2.10 -1.24 -4.34
CA ASP A 36 -2.36 -1.13 -5.77
C ASP A 36 -3.25 -2.30 -6.22
N ILE A 37 -4.31 -2.02 -6.98
CA ILE A 37 -5.40 -2.97 -7.23
C ILE A 37 -5.50 -3.30 -8.72
N SER A 38 -5.30 -4.57 -9.07
CA SER A 38 -5.59 -5.10 -10.40
C SER A 38 -7.03 -5.59 -10.53
N ALA A 39 -7.39 -6.05 -11.73
CA ALA A 39 -8.68 -6.70 -11.96
C ALA A 39 -8.77 -8.15 -11.40
N GLY A 40 -7.66 -8.76 -10.98
CA GLY A 40 -7.64 -10.16 -10.53
C GLY A 40 -7.79 -11.20 -11.65
N SER A 41 -7.38 -10.88 -12.88
CA SER A 41 -7.57 -11.74 -14.06
C SER A 41 -6.32 -12.56 -14.45
N GLY A 42 -5.26 -12.51 -13.64
CA GLY A 42 -3.95 -13.06 -13.96
C GLY A 42 -3.08 -12.15 -14.84
N ALA A 43 -3.60 -11.00 -15.28
CA ALA A 43 -2.88 -10.10 -16.18
C ALA A 43 -1.84 -9.24 -15.47
N SER A 44 -2.20 -8.65 -14.34
CA SER A 44 -1.34 -7.81 -13.50
C SER A 44 -1.56 -8.16 -12.04
N ASN A 45 -0.68 -7.68 -11.15
CA ASN A 45 -0.75 -7.99 -9.73
C ASN A 45 -1.68 -7.04 -8.99
N SER A 46 -2.46 -7.61 -8.06
CA SER A 46 -2.91 -6.85 -6.90
C SER A 46 -1.80 -6.90 -5.86
N ALA A 47 -1.33 -5.74 -5.41
CA ALA A 47 -0.18 -5.63 -4.51
C ALA A 47 -0.52 -4.80 -3.28
N LEU A 48 -0.05 -5.26 -2.13
CA LEU A 48 -0.22 -4.61 -0.85
C LEU A 48 1.11 -4.56 -0.12
N SER A 49 1.49 -3.38 0.35
CA SER A 49 2.70 -3.15 1.13
C SER A 49 2.33 -2.66 2.53
N ILE A 50 2.91 -3.30 3.55
CA ILE A 50 2.69 -2.97 4.95
C ILE A 50 3.96 -2.34 5.50
N GLY A 51 3.82 -1.20 6.20
CA GLY A 51 4.94 -0.58 6.90
C GLY A 51 4.65 -0.28 8.35
N ASP A 52 5.69 -0.30 9.18
CA ASP A 52 5.66 0.08 10.59
C ASP A 52 6.04 1.56 10.72
N ARG A 53 5.13 2.39 11.25
CA ARG A 53 5.37 3.82 11.46
C ARG A 53 6.51 4.11 12.43
N LYS A 54 6.82 3.18 13.34
CA LYS A 54 7.89 3.34 14.33
C LYS A 54 9.27 3.12 13.70
N THR A 55 9.43 2.10 12.86
CA THR A 55 10.73 1.82 12.21
C THR A 55 10.89 2.52 10.87
N ARG A 56 9.78 2.91 10.22
CA ARG A 56 9.73 3.46 8.85
C ARG A 56 10.16 2.45 7.78
N GLU A 57 9.98 1.17 8.07
CA GLU A 57 10.37 0.07 7.19
C GLU A 57 9.12 -0.58 6.59
N LYS A 58 9.26 -1.15 5.39
CA LYS A 58 8.32 -2.14 4.88
C LYS A 58 8.52 -3.45 5.64
N VAL A 59 7.45 -3.97 6.22
CA VAL A 59 7.48 -5.10 7.16
C VAL A 59 6.66 -6.30 6.69
N ALA A 60 5.77 -6.11 5.72
CA ALA A 60 5.11 -7.22 5.03
C ALA A 60 4.64 -6.82 3.64
N GLU A 61 4.41 -7.81 2.78
CA GLU A 61 3.76 -7.60 1.49
C GLU A 61 2.86 -8.76 1.12
N PHE A 62 1.81 -8.47 0.38
CA PHE A 62 1.00 -9.47 -0.29
C PHE A 62 0.93 -9.16 -1.78
N VAL A 63 1.17 -10.16 -2.63
CA VAL A 63 1.11 -10.03 -4.08
C VAL A 63 0.39 -11.23 -4.68
N ASP A 64 -0.67 -10.98 -5.44
CA ASP A 64 -1.38 -12.03 -6.18
C ASP A 64 -2.10 -11.46 -7.42
N PRO A 65 -1.99 -12.11 -8.60
CA PRO A 65 -2.61 -11.60 -9.82
C PRO A 65 -4.06 -12.07 -10.03
N ASN A 66 -4.57 -12.95 -9.16
CA ASN A 66 -5.87 -13.62 -9.35
C ASN A 66 -6.93 -13.17 -8.35
N THR A 67 -6.56 -12.38 -7.35
CA THR A 67 -7.47 -11.89 -6.31
C THR A 67 -8.29 -10.73 -6.87
N SER A 68 -9.62 -10.91 -6.91
CA SER A 68 -10.54 -9.86 -7.35
C SER A 68 -10.49 -8.64 -6.43
N PRO A 69 -10.85 -7.42 -6.89
CA PRO A 69 -10.86 -6.23 -6.04
C PRO A 69 -11.71 -6.37 -4.76
N GLU A 70 -12.83 -7.10 -4.81
CA GLU A 70 -13.69 -7.37 -3.66
C GLU A 70 -13.00 -8.29 -2.64
N GLU A 71 -12.39 -9.38 -3.10
CA GLU A 71 -11.62 -10.30 -2.25
C GLU A 71 -10.40 -9.60 -1.66
N PHE A 72 -9.76 -8.74 -2.45
CA PHE A 72 -8.61 -7.99 -2.00
C PHE A 72 -8.98 -6.97 -0.93
N ALA A 73 -10.18 -6.38 -1.00
CA ALA A 73 -10.71 -5.54 0.08
C ALA A 73 -10.99 -6.34 1.36
N MET A 74 -11.51 -7.57 1.25
CA MET A 74 -11.69 -8.46 2.41
C MET A 74 -10.34 -8.86 3.03
N LEU A 75 -9.33 -9.13 2.21
CA LEU A 75 -7.98 -9.42 2.67
C LEU A 75 -7.36 -8.21 3.38
N ALA A 76 -7.42 -7.02 2.78
CA ALA A 76 -6.90 -5.79 3.38
C ALA A 76 -7.63 -5.47 4.70
N TYR A 77 -8.95 -5.70 4.78
CA TYR A 77 -9.72 -5.63 6.02
C TYR A 77 -9.16 -6.59 7.07
N ALA A 78 -9.00 -7.87 6.73
CA ALA A 78 -8.52 -8.89 7.66
C ALA A 78 -7.10 -8.60 8.16
N LEU A 79 -6.18 -8.24 7.26
CA LEU A 79 -4.81 -7.83 7.60
C LEU A 79 -4.81 -6.58 8.46
N GLY A 80 -5.64 -5.59 8.13
CA GLY A 80 -5.75 -4.36 8.90
C GLY A 80 -6.21 -4.56 10.35
N HIS A 81 -7.13 -5.51 10.54
CA HIS A 81 -7.57 -5.97 11.86
C HIS A 81 -6.53 -6.83 12.58
N TRP A 82 -5.81 -7.69 11.86
CA TRP A 82 -4.74 -8.51 12.43
C TRP A 82 -3.57 -7.64 12.93
N LEU A 83 -3.20 -6.62 12.14
CA LEU A 83 -2.13 -5.67 12.45
C LEU A 83 -2.40 -4.78 13.66
N LYS A 84 -3.62 -4.79 14.24
CA LYS A 84 -3.88 -4.11 15.52
C LYS A 84 -3.11 -4.74 16.68
N GLY A 85 -2.71 -6.01 16.55
CA GLY A 85 -2.11 -6.79 17.63
C GLY A 85 -3.04 -6.86 18.84
N ASP A 86 -2.52 -6.44 19.99
CA ASP A 86 -3.22 -6.33 21.27
C ASP A 86 -3.97 -5.00 21.45
N HIS A 87 -3.79 -4.02 20.55
CA HIS A 87 -4.41 -2.72 20.69
C HIS A 87 -5.92 -2.77 20.38
N PRO A 88 -6.80 -2.31 21.27
CA PRO A 88 -8.25 -2.47 21.10
C PRO A 88 -8.83 -1.62 19.96
N LEU A 89 -8.19 -0.48 19.64
CA LEU A 89 -8.75 0.55 18.75
C LEU A 89 -7.90 0.94 17.53
N LYS A 90 -6.68 0.40 17.36
CA LYS A 90 -5.72 0.88 16.34
C LYS A 90 -5.52 -0.16 15.25
N GLN A 91 -6.51 -0.29 14.37
CA GLN A 91 -6.33 -1.03 13.12
C GLN A 91 -5.30 -0.32 12.24
N ALA A 92 -4.66 -1.04 11.32
CA ALA A 92 -3.74 -0.41 10.37
C ALA A 92 -4.47 0.63 9.50
N MET A 93 -3.81 1.73 9.12
CA MET A 93 -4.42 2.66 8.18
C MET A 93 -4.35 2.09 6.76
N ILE A 94 -5.46 2.02 6.04
CA ILE A 94 -5.47 1.56 4.64
C ILE A 94 -5.49 2.75 3.69
N ARG A 95 -4.52 2.79 2.77
CA ARG A 95 -4.41 3.73 1.65
C ARG A 95 -4.36 2.94 0.34
N TRP A 96 -5.02 3.40 -0.70
CA TRP A 96 -5.04 2.72 -1.99
C TRP A 96 -5.05 3.69 -3.16
N GLU A 97 -4.63 3.23 -4.34
CA GLU A 97 -4.88 3.93 -5.61
C GLU A 97 -6.35 3.72 -6.02
N ASP A 98 -7.17 4.76 -5.89
CA ASP A 98 -8.61 4.77 -6.19
C ASP A 98 -8.88 5.05 -7.68
N ASN A 99 -7.95 4.66 -8.55
CA ASN A 99 -8.04 4.89 -9.99
C ASN A 99 -8.83 3.77 -10.68
N GLY A 100 -9.64 4.16 -11.68
CA GLY A 100 -10.36 3.22 -12.54
C GLY A 100 -11.39 2.33 -11.82
N PRO A 101 -11.93 1.33 -12.54
CA PRO A 101 -12.90 0.39 -11.97
C PRO A 101 -12.38 -0.43 -10.77
N PRO A 102 -11.16 -1.02 -10.80
CA PRO A 102 -10.68 -1.84 -9.69
C PRO A 102 -10.61 -1.09 -8.35
N GLY A 103 -10.02 0.11 -8.34
CA GLY A 103 -9.95 0.95 -7.14
C GLY A 103 -11.35 1.33 -6.60
N ALA A 104 -12.28 1.67 -7.49
CA ALA A 104 -13.65 2.02 -7.10
C ALA A 104 -14.43 0.83 -6.51
N ILE A 105 -14.19 -0.39 -7.00
CA ILE A 105 -14.77 -1.63 -6.48
C ILE A 105 -14.18 -1.95 -5.11
N PHE A 106 -12.84 -1.94 -4.99
CA PHE A 106 -12.13 -2.13 -3.72
C PHE A 106 -12.65 -1.18 -2.65
N ARG A 107 -12.76 0.13 -2.96
CA ARG A 107 -13.32 1.13 -2.05
C ARG A 107 -14.73 0.76 -1.60
N LYS A 108 -15.63 0.42 -2.53
CA LYS A 108 -17.02 0.08 -2.18
C LYS A 108 -17.08 -1.13 -1.25
N ALA A 109 -16.29 -2.16 -1.54
CA ALA A 109 -16.22 -3.37 -0.71
C ALA A 109 -15.66 -3.04 0.69
N LEU A 110 -14.54 -2.33 0.78
CA LEU A 110 -13.91 -1.97 2.05
C LEU A 110 -14.83 -1.10 2.94
N LEU A 111 -15.53 -0.12 2.34
CA LEU A 111 -16.49 0.72 3.06
C LEU A 111 -17.72 -0.08 3.51
N LYS A 112 -18.19 -1.04 2.70
CA LYS A 112 -19.31 -1.93 3.07
C LYS A 112 -18.95 -2.83 4.24
N LEU A 113 -17.69 -3.24 4.38
CA LEU A 113 -17.17 -3.97 5.53
C LEU A 113 -17.05 -3.11 6.81
N GLY A 114 -17.22 -1.78 6.70
CA GLY A 114 -17.16 -0.86 7.83
C GLY A 114 -15.74 -0.57 8.32
N TYR A 115 -14.72 -0.73 7.47
CA TYR A 115 -13.34 -0.41 7.85
C TYR A 115 -13.17 1.10 8.06
N ALA A 116 -12.83 1.51 9.28
CA ALA A 116 -12.85 2.93 9.65
C ALA A 116 -11.54 3.66 9.37
N ASN A 117 -10.39 3.00 9.59
CA ASN A 117 -9.09 3.65 9.52
C ASN A 117 -8.55 3.71 8.08
N ILE A 118 -9.14 4.58 7.26
CA ILE A 118 -8.77 4.74 5.85
C ILE A 118 -8.13 6.11 5.58
N TYR A 119 -7.29 6.15 4.56
CA TYR A 119 -6.70 7.38 4.05
C TYR A 119 -7.74 8.19 3.26
N TYR A 120 -7.78 9.50 3.52
CA TYR A 120 -8.55 10.47 2.76
C TYR A 120 -7.59 11.39 2.01
N ARG A 121 -7.82 11.56 0.69
CA ARG A 121 -6.97 12.45 -0.11
C ARG A 121 -7.14 13.90 0.32
N VAL A 122 -6.07 14.66 0.24
CA VAL A 122 -6.00 16.06 0.59
C VAL A 122 -6.44 16.95 -0.59
N MET A 123 -7.18 18.02 -0.30
CA MET A 123 -7.49 19.09 -1.27
C MET A 123 -6.35 20.11 -1.26
N ASN A 124 -5.97 20.57 -2.45
CA ASN A 124 -4.92 21.57 -2.66
C ASN A 124 -3.60 21.22 -1.93
N PRO A 125 -2.94 20.09 -2.29
CA PRO A 125 -1.72 19.64 -1.61
C PRO A 125 -0.54 20.63 -1.74
N ASP A 126 -0.60 21.53 -2.73
CA ASP A 126 0.42 22.56 -2.99
C ASP A 126 0.21 23.83 -2.13
N GLU A 127 -0.89 23.94 -1.38
CA GLU A 127 -1.18 25.09 -0.52
C GLU A 127 -0.59 24.90 0.90
N PRO A 128 -0.14 25.97 1.58
CA PRO A 128 0.41 25.90 2.94
C PRO A 128 -0.57 25.32 3.97
N VAL A 129 -1.87 25.53 3.73
CA VAL A 129 -2.96 24.98 4.55
C VAL A 129 -3.80 24.09 3.64
N SER A 130 -3.48 22.81 3.65
CA SER A 130 -4.24 21.83 2.89
C SER A 130 -5.37 21.26 3.74
N ARG A 131 -6.58 21.14 3.18
CA ARG A 131 -7.74 20.57 3.88
C ARG A 131 -7.92 19.11 3.46
N GLN A 132 -8.13 18.20 4.40
CA GLN A 132 -8.52 16.83 4.04
C GLN A 132 -9.83 16.86 3.25
N SER A 133 -9.88 16.13 2.12
CA SER A 133 -11.13 15.94 1.40
C SER A 133 -11.94 14.83 2.07
N ARG A 134 -13.24 14.78 1.80
CA ARG A 134 -14.10 13.63 2.17
C ARG A 134 -14.01 12.45 1.19
N LYS A 135 -13.07 12.48 0.22
CA LYS A 135 -12.88 11.42 -0.77
C LYS A 135 -11.81 10.43 -0.29
N PRO A 136 -12.19 9.18 0.01
CA PRO A 136 -11.23 8.18 0.47
C PRO A 136 -10.34 7.68 -0.67
N GLY A 137 -9.18 7.13 -0.32
CA GLY A 137 -8.18 6.66 -1.27
C GLY A 137 -7.40 7.79 -1.95
N TRP A 138 -6.25 7.45 -2.50
CA TRP A 138 -5.40 8.34 -3.28
C TRP A 138 -5.80 8.32 -4.75
N TRP A 139 -5.67 9.44 -5.46
CA TRP A 139 -5.92 9.51 -6.90
C TRP A 139 -4.66 9.92 -7.62
N SER A 140 -4.19 9.06 -8.50
CA SER A 140 -2.97 9.29 -9.23
C SER A 140 -3.21 10.09 -10.51
N SER A 141 -2.24 10.91 -10.83
CA SER A 141 -2.04 11.56 -12.12
C SER A 141 -0.60 11.29 -12.55
N PRO A 142 -0.25 11.41 -13.85
CA PRO A 142 1.13 11.23 -14.28
C PRO A 142 2.13 12.10 -13.49
N LYS A 143 1.76 13.35 -13.18
CA LYS A 143 2.57 14.28 -12.38
C LYS A 143 2.74 13.80 -10.94
N THR A 144 1.65 13.48 -10.25
CA THR A 144 1.72 13.07 -8.83
C THR A 144 2.41 11.72 -8.68
N LYS A 145 2.20 10.79 -9.62
CA LYS A 145 2.89 9.50 -9.66
C LYS A 145 4.39 9.67 -9.85
N ALA A 146 4.82 10.51 -10.80
CA ALA A 146 6.24 10.78 -11.02
C ALA A 146 6.91 11.45 -9.81
N GLN A 147 6.22 12.38 -9.14
CA GLN A 147 6.72 13.02 -7.92
C GLN A 147 6.93 11.99 -6.80
N LEU A 148 5.93 11.13 -6.54
CA LEU A 148 6.03 10.14 -5.47
C LEU A 148 7.05 9.04 -5.79
N LEU A 149 7.21 8.63 -7.06
CA LEU A 149 8.29 7.73 -7.49
C LEU A 149 9.67 8.36 -7.29
N GLY A 150 9.81 9.66 -7.57
CA GLY A 150 11.03 10.42 -7.28
C GLY A 150 11.34 10.47 -5.78
N HIS A 151 10.32 10.63 -4.94
CA HIS A 151 10.46 10.60 -3.48
C HIS A 151 10.88 9.21 -2.98
N LEU A 152 10.21 8.14 -3.44
CA LEU A 152 10.60 6.76 -3.13
C LEU A 152 12.07 6.50 -3.49
N ARG A 153 12.49 6.88 -4.71
CA ARG A 153 13.89 6.75 -5.14
C ARG A 153 14.85 7.48 -4.20
N GLN A 154 14.50 8.68 -3.77
CA GLN A 154 15.32 9.45 -2.83
C GLN A 154 15.43 8.74 -1.49
N CYS A 155 14.31 8.31 -0.91
CA CYS A 155 14.26 7.65 0.40
C CYS A 155 14.96 6.29 0.43
N MET A 156 14.91 5.54 -0.67
CA MET A 156 15.69 4.31 -0.81
C MET A 156 17.18 4.60 -0.93
N ARG A 157 17.57 5.66 -1.65
CA ARG A 157 18.97 6.04 -1.85
C ARG A 157 19.64 6.52 -0.55
N ASP A 158 18.92 7.27 0.27
CA ASP A 158 19.44 7.79 1.55
C ASP A 158 19.23 6.84 2.74
N GLY A 159 18.56 5.71 2.53
CA GLY A 159 18.31 4.69 3.55
C GLY A 159 17.22 5.08 4.56
N SER A 160 16.44 6.15 4.29
CA SER A 160 15.32 6.54 5.16
C SER A 160 14.09 5.65 5.00
N PHE A 161 13.98 4.91 3.89
CA PHE A 161 12.99 3.85 3.67
C PHE A 161 13.70 2.53 3.37
N VAL A 162 13.48 1.52 4.23
CA VAL A 162 14.04 0.17 4.05
C VAL A 162 12.98 -0.75 3.44
N ASN A 163 13.33 -1.36 2.31
CA ASN A 163 12.49 -2.31 1.59
C ASN A 163 13.21 -3.66 1.46
N PRO A 164 12.83 -4.68 2.25
CA PRO A 164 13.44 -6.00 2.20
C PRO A 164 12.92 -6.90 1.05
N SER A 165 11.92 -6.44 0.28
CA SER A 165 11.33 -7.24 -0.81
C SER A 165 12.23 -7.27 -2.04
N GLU A 166 12.92 -8.38 -2.24
CA GLU A 166 13.71 -8.59 -3.46
C GLU A 166 12.88 -8.45 -4.75
N PRO A 167 11.64 -8.99 -4.86
CA PRO A 167 10.77 -8.73 -6.01
C PRO A 167 10.51 -7.24 -6.26
N ALA A 168 10.20 -6.46 -5.22
CA ALA A 168 9.98 -5.02 -5.36
C ALA A 168 11.24 -4.27 -5.82
N ILE A 169 12.41 -4.64 -5.28
CA ILE A 169 13.70 -4.05 -5.71
C ILE A 169 14.00 -4.38 -7.17
N ARG A 170 13.70 -5.60 -7.63
CA ARG A 170 13.83 -5.95 -9.06
C ARG A 170 12.84 -5.17 -9.91
N GLU A 171 11.59 -5.04 -9.48
CA GLU A 171 10.56 -4.29 -10.20
C GLU A 171 10.93 -2.81 -10.38
N CYS A 172 11.56 -2.20 -9.37
CA CYS A 172 12.12 -0.83 -9.47
C CYS A 172 13.06 -0.63 -10.67
N ALA A 173 13.82 -1.65 -11.08
CA ALA A 173 14.79 -1.54 -12.17
C ALA A 173 14.13 -1.35 -13.55
N TYR A 174 12.83 -1.65 -13.67
CA TYR A 174 12.08 -1.50 -14.91
C TYR A 174 11.42 -0.12 -15.07
N TYR A 175 11.48 0.74 -14.05
CA TYR A 175 11.04 2.14 -14.19
C TYR A 175 12.10 2.98 -14.91
N CYS A 176 11.71 3.53 -16.06
CA CYS A 176 12.58 4.33 -16.92
C CYS A 176 12.03 5.74 -17.12
N ASN A 177 12.93 6.72 -17.27
CA ASN A 177 12.55 8.04 -17.78
C ASN A 177 12.35 7.96 -19.29
N THR A 178 11.22 8.45 -19.77
CA THR A 178 10.99 8.61 -21.20
C THR A 178 11.69 9.85 -21.75
N LYS A 179 11.82 9.91 -23.07
CA LYS A 179 12.30 11.12 -23.77
C LYS A 179 11.42 12.35 -23.52
N ALA A 180 10.15 12.14 -23.15
CA ALA A 180 9.20 13.19 -22.82
C ALA A 180 9.29 13.65 -21.34
N GLY A 181 10.19 13.05 -20.54
CA GLY A 181 10.35 13.36 -19.12
C GLY A 181 9.29 12.72 -18.20
N SER A 182 8.46 11.80 -18.72
CA SER A 182 7.58 10.96 -17.89
C SER A 182 8.36 9.77 -17.31
N ILE A 183 7.89 9.23 -16.19
CA ILE A 183 8.37 7.97 -15.64
C ILE A 183 7.40 6.87 -16.09
N GLU A 184 7.91 5.85 -16.76
CA GLU A 184 7.13 4.71 -17.25
C GLU A 184 7.75 3.40 -16.79
N HIS A 185 6.89 2.43 -16.47
CA HIS A 185 7.32 1.06 -16.27
C HIS A 185 7.54 0.44 -17.65
N SER A 186 8.78 0.12 -17.97
CA SER A 186 9.08 -0.70 -19.15
C SER A 186 8.50 -2.07 -18.88
N ARG A 187 7.35 -2.38 -19.50
CA ARG A 187 6.74 -3.71 -19.44
C ARG A 187 7.85 -4.73 -19.67
N SER A 188 8.12 -5.58 -18.69
CA SER A 188 9.18 -6.55 -18.80
C SER A 188 8.73 -7.65 -19.76
N ILE A 189 8.95 -7.43 -21.06
CA ILE A 189 8.76 -8.47 -22.07
C ILE A 189 9.92 -9.46 -21.86
N GLY A 190 9.71 -10.45 -20.99
CA GLY A 190 10.59 -11.61 -20.87
C GLY A 190 11.13 -11.98 -19.48
N ALA A 191 10.76 -11.28 -18.40
CA ALA A 191 11.04 -11.77 -17.05
C ALA A 191 9.80 -12.51 -16.49
N GLU A 192 9.97 -13.71 -15.97
CA GLU A 192 8.91 -14.40 -15.24
C GLU A 192 8.59 -13.62 -13.96
N ASP A 193 7.33 -13.22 -13.79
CA ASP A 193 6.85 -12.58 -12.56
C ASP A 193 6.70 -13.66 -11.47
N PRO A 194 7.35 -13.54 -10.29
CA PRO A 194 7.28 -14.55 -9.22
C PRO A 194 5.86 -14.87 -8.74
N SER A 195 4.91 -13.94 -8.93
CA SER A 195 3.50 -14.11 -8.60
C SER A 195 2.69 -14.89 -9.66
N GLY A 196 3.26 -15.08 -10.85
CA GLY A 196 2.57 -15.68 -12.00
C GLY A 196 1.79 -14.69 -12.88
N ALA A 197 1.90 -13.38 -12.67
CA ALA A 197 1.30 -12.37 -13.55
C ALA A 197 1.84 -12.44 -14.99
N LYS A 198 0.97 -12.22 -15.98
CA LYS A 198 1.35 -12.24 -17.41
C LYS A 198 2.18 -11.02 -17.82
N ASP A 199 1.88 -9.87 -17.24
CA ASP A 199 2.59 -8.61 -17.45
C ASP A 199 2.98 -8.03 -16.08
N SER A 200 4.24 -7.67 -15.87
CA SER A 200 4.64 -6.87 -14.71
C SER A 200 4.34 -5.39 -14.99
N HIS A 201 3.44 -4.81 -14.20
CA HIS A 201 2.94 -3.45 -14.36
C HIS A 201 3.59 -2.44 -13.40
N GLY A 202 4.48 -2.87 -12.51
CA GLY A 202 5.04 -2.02 -11.47
C GLY A 202 4.19 -1.99 -10.19
N ASP A 203 3.27 -2.95 -10.02
CA ASP A 203 2.20 -2.88 -9.02
C ASP A 203 2.76 -2.87 -7.57
N ILE A 204 3.82 -3.63 -7.30
CA ILE A 204 4.48 -3.67 -5.99
C ILE A 204 5.14 -2.32 -5.71
N VAL A 205 5.82 -1.75 -6.71
CA VAL A 205 6.46 -0.43 -6.60
C VAL A 205 5.43 0.67 -6.38
N ILE A 206 4.22 0.59 -6.95
CA ILE A 206 3.17 1.58 -6.69
C ILE A 206 2.65 1.48 -5.26
N ALA A 207 2.49 0.26 -4.72
CA ALA A 207 2.16 0.07 -3.31
C ALA A 207 3.28 0.62 -2.40
N ASP A 208 4.55 0.33 -2.70
CA ASP A 208 5.72 0.81 -1.95
C ASP A 208 5.90 2.33 -2.00
N MET A 209 5.62 2.93 -3.16
CA MET A 209 5.66 4.37 -3.36
C MET A 209 4.63 5.08 -2.46
N GLN A 210 3.40 4.55 -2.40
CA GLN A 210 2.37 5.07 -1.50
C GLN A 210 2.77 4.87 -0.02
N LEU A 211 3.42 3.74 0.30
CA LEU A 211 3.87 3.44 1.65
C LEU A 211 4.97 4.39 2.11
N CYS A 212 6.00 4.58 1.29
CA CYS A 212 7.09 5.52 1.55
C CYS A 212 6.55 6.93 1.80
N GLU A 213 5.62 7.40 0.98
CA GLU A 213 4.99 8.71 1.18
C GLU A 213 4.21 8.80 2.50
N GLU A 214 3.50 7.74 2.90
CA GLU A 214 2.74 7.77 4.16
C GLU A 214 3.64 7.69 5.41
N LEU A 215 4.78 7.00 5.32
CA LEU A 215 5.73 6.89 6.41
C LEU A 215 6.60 8.15 6.56
N LEU A 216 7.01 8.75 5.44
CA LEU A 216 8.07 9.77 5.38
C LEU A 216 7.64 11.11 4.77
N GLY A 217 6.48 11.16 4.11
CA GLY A 217 5.95 12.39 3.52
C GLY A 217 5.74 13.48 4.57
N LYS A 218 5.77 14.73 4.11
CA LYS A 218 5.54 15.90 4.95
C LYS A 218 4.11 15.83 5.49
N ARG A 219 3.94 15.33 6.72
CA ARG A 219 2.64 15.41 7.40
C ARG A 219 2.36 16.89 7.64
N GLY A 220 1.35 17.43 6.96
CA GLY A 220 0.69 18.64 7.43
C GLY A 220 0.36 18.45 8.90
N THR A 221 0.72 19.44 9.70
CA THR A 221 0.51 19.53 11.15
C THR A 221 -0.83 18.94 11.58
N ASP A 222 -0.78 18.07 12.59
CA ASP A 222 -1.89 17.52 13.37
C ASP A 222 -3.15 17.03 12.64
N ARG A 223 -3.41 15.73 12.82
CA ARG A 223 -4.73 15.14 12.59
C ARG A 223 -5.69 15.63 13.68
N HIS A 224 -6.16 16.87 13.57
CA HIS A 224 -7.44 17.20 14.17
C HIS A 224 -8.51 16.55 13.31
N LEU A 225 -9.18 15.53 13.87
CA LEU A 225 -10.49 15.14 13.38
C LEU A 225 -11.33 16.43 13.34
N PRO A 226 -12.10 16.70 12.28
CA PRO A 226 -13.04 17.81 12.34
C PRO A 226 -13.96 17.54 13.52
N ASP A 227 -13.98 18.47 14.47
CA ASP A 227 -15.01 18.52 15.49
C ASP A 227 -16.35 18.35 14.77
N GLN A 228 -17.13 17.38 15.23
CA GLN A 228 -18.54 17.34 14.89
C GLN A 228 -19.12 18.59 15.52
N GLU A 229 -19.23 19.65 14.73
CA GLU A 229 -20.06 20.79 15.10
C GLU A 229 -21.50 20.29 15.15
N ASP A 230 -21.98 20.15 16.37
CA ASP A 230 -23.39 20.19 16.73
C ASP A 230 -24.05 21.44 16.11
N GLU A 231 -25.02 21.22 15.20
CA GLU A 231 -26.33 21.89 15.04
C GLU A 231 -26.94 21.66 13.64
#